data_AF-A0A937IVM8-F1
#
_entry.id   AF-A0A937IVM8-F1
#
_cell.length_a   1.000
_cell.length_b   1.000
_cell.length_c   1.000
_cell.angle_alpha   90.00
_cell.angle_beta   90.00
_cell.angle_gamma   90.00
#
_symmetry.space_group_name_H-M   'P 1'
#
loop_
_entity.id
_entity.type
_entity.pdbx_description
1 polymer ?
#
loop_
_entity_poly.entity_id
_entity_poly.type
_entity_poly.pdbx_seq_one_letter_code
_entity_poly.pdbx_strand_id
1 'polypeptide(L)'
;FGWIKCNDYNTSNNIMGYNTCRRYLSPLQIAYIHYKYSTFENLNYNLKNILPNNNTTQIEYNTTWEKNIIATGIIVVKKNQTLTIKKNLIIPENGIIFLEKNSSIVVDGGKIYSPSKNWEGIVVINTKKRKKGTHPSPSIKLLNNGSILY
;
A
#
# COMPACT_ATOMS: atom_id res chain seq x y z
N PHE A 1 -31.65 24.81 -20.17
CA PHE A 1 -30.46 24.50 -19.37
C PHE A 1 -29.66 25.77 -19.18
N GLY A 2 -30.00 26.48 -18.11
CA GLY A 2 -29.68 27.88 -17.90
C GLY A 2 -28.33 28.11 -17.22
N TRP A 3 -27.86 29.33 -17.41
CA TRP A 3 -26.68 29.98 -16.87
C TRP A 3 -26.67 30.01 -15.33
N ILE A 4 -26.42 28.86 -14.69
CA ILE A 4 -26.18 28.83 -13.23
C ILE A 4 -24.83 29.50 -12.98
N LYS A 5 -24.81 30.50 -12.08
CA LYS A 5 -23.57 31.18 -11.69
C LYS A 5 -22.63 30.16 -11.06
N CYS A 6 -21.39 30.08 -11.54
CA CYS A 6 -20.44 29.08 -11.08
C CYS A 6 -20.11 29.11 -9.57
N ASN A 7 -20.37 30.23 -8.89
CA ASN A 7 -20.16 30.41 -7.46
C ASN A 7 -21.47 30.44 -6.67
N ASP A 8 -22.51 29.75 -7.14
CA ASP A 8 -23.77 29.58 -6.42
C ASP A 8 -23.75 28.31 -5.54
N TYR A 9 -24.46 28.34 -4.41
CA TYR A 9 -24.58 27.20 -3.49
C TYR A 9 -25.28 25.98 -4.13
N ASN A 10 -26.13 26.20 -5.13
CA ASN A 10 -26.77 25.14 -5.90
C ASN A 10 -25.85 24.52 -6.97
N THR A 11 -24.66 25.07 -7.17
CA THR A 11 -23.71 24.54 -8.16
C THR A 11 -22.90 23.42 -7.54
N SER A 12 -23.05 22.20 -8.06
CA SER A 12 -22.24 21.07 -7.62
C SER A 12 -20.74 21.37 -7.77
N ASN A 13 -19.96 21.00 -6.75
CA ASN A 13 -18.50 20.97 -6.80
C ASN A 13 -17.96 19.67 -7.42
N ASN A 14 -18.84 18.76 -7.85
CA ASN A 14 -18.45 17.53 -8.52
C ASN A 14 -17.93 17.83 -9.92
N ILE A 15 -16.62 17.63 -10.12
CA ILE A 15 -15.95 17.82 -11.41
C ILE A 15 -16.48 16.87 -12.48
N MET A 16 -16.99 15.70 -12.07
CA MET A 16 -17.59 14.69 -12.95
C MET A 16 -19.12 14.85 -13.09
N GLY A 17 -19.71 15.86 -12.46
CA GLY A 17 -21.15 16.10 -12.43
C GLY A 17 -21.72 16.79 -13.67
N TYR A 18 -20.98 16.80 -14.80
CA TYR A 18 -21.37 17.42 -16.08
C TYR A 18 -21.90 18.88 -15.93
N ASN A 19 -21.33 19.67 -15.02
CA ASN A 19 -21.66 21.09 -14.90
C ASN A 19 -20.77 21.95 -15.83
N THR A 20 -21.22 23.13 -16.24
CA THR A 20 -20.47 24.02 -17.14
C THR A 20 -19.29 24.72 -16.47
N CYS A 21 -19.24 24.74 -15.14
CA CYS A 21 -18.38 25.61 -14.35
C CYS A 21 -17.06 24.96 -13.86
N ARG A 22 -17.03 23.63 -13.72
CA ARG A 22 -15.92 22.88 -13.10
C ARG A 22 -15.72 21.56 -13.86
N ARG A 23 -15.13 21.63 -15.06
CA ARG A 23 -14.93 20.48 -15.98
C ARG A 23 -13.48 20.05 -16.15
N TYR A 24 -12.54 20.81 -15.60
CA TYR A 24 -11.12 20.66 -15.91
C TYR A 24 -10.26 20.97 -14.69
N LEU A 25 -9.23 20.15 -14.51
CA LEU A 25 -8.10 20.41 -13.62
C LEU A 25 -6.86 20.58 -14.49
N SER A 26 -6.07 21.62 -14.23
CA SER A 26 -4.82 21.80 -14.96
C SER A 26 -3.84 20.67 -14.65
N PRO A 27 -2.91 20.34 -15.58
CA PRO A 27 -1.88 19.34 -15.34
C PRO A 27 -1.11 19.58 -14.04
N LEU A 28 -0.86 20.86 -13.69
CA LEU A 28 -0.21 21.23 -12.45
C LEU A 28 -1.08 20.93 -11.22
N GLN A 29 -2.39 21.18 -11.28
CA GLN A 29 -3.32 20.82 -10.19
C GLN A 29 -3.38 19.30 -10.00
N ILE A 30 -3.45 18.53 -11.09
CA ILE A 30 -3.43 17.06 -11.05
C ILE A 30 -2.09 16.57 -10.47
N ALA A 31 -0.97 17.13 -10.93
CA ALA A 31 0.37 16.80 -10.43
C ALA A 31 0.51 17.15 -8.94
N TYR A 32 -0.02 18.29 -8.51
CA TYR A 32 -0.01 18.70 -7.09
C TYR A 32 -0.82 17.74 -6.22
N ILE A 33 -2.02 17.35 -6.67
CA ILE A 33 -2.85 16.34 -5.99
C ILE A 33 -2.08 15.02 -5.93
N HIS A 34 -1.57 14.52 -7.06
CA HIS A 34 -0.84 13.27 -7.14
C HIS A 34 0.41 13.28 -6.24
N TYR A 35 1.16 14.38 -6.23
CA TYR A 35 2.34 14.57 -5.38
C TYR A 35 1.94 14.54 -3.90
N LYS A 36 0.90 15.29 -3.51
CA LYS A 36 0.39 15.29 -2.13
C LYS A 36 -0.06 13.91 -1.67
N TYR A 37 -0.76 13.16 -2.52
CA TYR A 37 -1.14 11.76 -2.26
C TYR A 37 0.01 10.76 -2.43
N SER A 38 1.18 11.17 -2.95
CA SER A 38 2.40 10.34 -2.94
C SER A 38 3.22 10.56 -1.66
N THR A 39 2.98 11.67 -0.96
CA THR A 39 3.61 12.01 0.32
C THR A 39 2.84 11.47 1.52
N PHE A 40 3.60 11.00 2.50
CA PHE A 40 3.18 10.14 3.61
C PHE A 40 2.14 10.74 4.57
N GLU A 41 2.27 12.01 4.91
CA GLU A 41 1.46 12.68 5.92
C GLU A 41 -0.02 12.79 5.51
N ASN A 42 -0.28 13.10 4.23
CA ASN A 42 -1.65 13.27 3.71
C ASN A 42 -2.32 11.95 3.35
N LEU A 43 -1.54 10.90 3.05
CA LEU A 43 -2.07 9.56 2.86
C LEU A 43 -2.68 9.05 4.16
N ASN A 44 -1.95 9.09 5.26
CA ASN A 44 -2.40 8.47 6.52
C ASN A 44 -3.66 9.14 7.11
N TYR A 45 -3.82 10.46 6.96
CA TYR A 45 -4.96 11.22 7.52
C TYR A 45 -6.31 10.86 6.86
N ASN A 46 -6.31 10.51 5.57
CA ASN A 46 -7.54 10.21 4.82
C ASN A 46 -7.97 8.73 4.86
N LEU A 47 -7.18 7.86 5.50
CA LEU A 47 -7.36 6.40 5.50
C LEU A 47 -8.03 5.86 6.75
N LYS A 48 -8.49 6.71 7.66
CA LYS A 48 -9.30 6.31 8.82
C LYS A 48 -10.60 5.57 8.45
N ASN A 49 -10.98 5.58 7.17
CA ASN A 49 -12.16 4.93 6.59
C ASN A 49 -11.84 3.80 5.59
N ILE A 50 -10.62 3.23 5.55
CA ILE A 50 -10.41 2.01 4.76
C ILE A 50 -11.18 0.89 5.46
N LEU A 51 -12.37 0.58 4.93
CA LEU A 51 -13.08 -0.66 5.20
C LEU A 51 -12.11 -1.83 5.11
N PRO A 52 -12.19 -2.84 5.99
CA PRO A 52 -11.33 -4.02 5.95
C PRO A 52 -11.50 -4.67 4.59
N ASN A 53 -10.55 -4.41 3.71
CA ASN A 53 -10.57 -4.91 2.36
C ASN A 53 -9.80 -6.23 2.38
N ASN A 54 -10.49 -7.32 2.07
CA ASN A 54 -9.89 -8.67 2.02
C ASN A 54 -9.11 -8.90 0.72
N ASN A 55 -8.76 -7.82 0.00
CA ASN A 55 -8.03 -7.91 -1.25
C ASN A 55 -6.62 -8.44 -1.01
N THR A 56 -6.26 -9.45 -1.79
CA THR A 56 -4.96 -10.11 -1.72
C THR A 56 -4.08 -9.59 -2.86
N THR A 57 -2.98 -8.93 -2.51
CA THR A 57 -1.93 -8.54 -3.46
C THR A 57 -0.90 -9.66 -3.55
N GLN A 58 -0.76 -10.27 -4.73
CA GLN A 58 0.19 -11.34 -4.96
C GLN A 58 1.45 -10.81 -5.65
N ILE A 59 2.62 -11.10 -5.08
CA ILE A 59 3.93 -10.78 -5.66
C ILE A 59 4.43 -12.03 -6.36
N GLU A 60 4.10 -12.15 -7.65
CA GLU A 60 4.41 -13.33 -8.47
C GLU A 60 5.84 -13.33 -9.04
N TYR A 61 6.46 -12.16 -9.11
CA TYR A 61 7.82 -11.95 -9.61
C TYR A 61 8.61 -11.05 -8.66
N ASN A 62 9.95 -11.08 -8.76
CA ASN A 62 10.83 -10.19 -8.01
C ASN A 62 10.43 -8.72 -8.25
N THR A 63 9.95 -8.08 -7.20
CA THR A 63 9.33 -6.76 -7.29
C THR A 63 10.04 -5.78 -6.37
N THR A 64 10.29 -4.58 -6.88
CA THR A 64 10.85 -3.48 -6.10
C THR A 64 9.82 -2.35 -5.98
N TRP A 65 9.52 -1.97 -4.75
CA TRP A 65 8.65 -0.87 -4.41
C TRP A 65 9.48 0.35 -4.00
N GLU A 66 9.55 1.31 -4.91
CA GLU A 66 10.36 2.54 -4.76
C GLU A 66 9.56 3.75 -4.28
N LYS A 67 8.26 3.57 -4.01
CA LYS A 67 7.33 4.60 -3.57
C LYS A 67 6.63 4.20 -2.27
N ASN A 68 6.00 5.18 -1.62
CA ASN A 68 5.12 4.90 -0.48
C ASN A 68 3.90 4.12 -0.97
N ILE A 69 3.61 2.98 -0.35
CA ILE A 69 2.51 2.10 -0.73
C ILE A 69 1.66 1.81 0.50
N ILE A 70 0.35 1.81 0.31
CA ILE A 70 -0.61 1.31 1.29
C ILE A 70 -1.10 -0.04 0.78
N ALA A 71 -0.96 -1.07 1.60
CA ALA A 71 -1.49 -2.38 1.28
C ALA A 71 -3.02 -2.33 1.30
N THR A 72 -3.66 -3.05 0.39
CA THR A 72 -5.13 -3.14 0.33
C THR A 72 -5.69 -4.27 1.21
N GLY A 73 -4.88 -4.86 2.09
CA GLY A 73 -5.24 -6.02 2.89
C GLY A 73 -4.05 -6.97 3.04
N ILE A 74 -4.18 -8.15 2.44
CA ILE A 74 -3.21 -9.23 2.54
C ILE A 74 -2.16 -9.09 1.43
N ILE A 75 -0.87 -9.18 1.78
CA ILE A 75 0.22 -9.28 0.80
C ILE A 75 0.76 -10.71 0.83
N VAL A 76 0.79 -11.38 -0.32
CA VAL A 76 1.38 -12.73 -0.45
C VAL A 76 2.61 -12.65 -1.34
N VAL A 77 3.77 -12.92 -0.78
CA VAL A 77 5.01 -13.08 -1.55
C VAL A 77 5.13 -14.53 -2.00
N LYS A 78 5.05 -14.76 -3.31
CA LYS A 78 5.07 -16.11 -3.87
C LYS A 78 6.41 -16.82 -3.68
N LYS A 79 6.36 -18.15 -3.77
CA LYS A 79 7.54 -19.02 -3.63
C LYS A 79 8.71 -18.55 -4.50
N ASN A 80 9.91 -18.53 -3.91
CA ASN A 80 11.16 -18.07 -4.54
C ASN A 80 11.17 -16.61 -5.01
N GLN A 81 10.16 -15.79 -4.66
CA GLN A 81 10.10 -14.39 -5.05
C GLN A 81 10.60 -13.48 -3.94
N THR A 82 11.11 -12.32 -4.35
CA THR A 82 11.61 -11.29 -3.44
C THR A 82 10.82 -10.01 -3.60
N LEU A 83 10.32 -9.48 -2.48
CA LEU A 83 9.74 -8.15 -2.40
C LEU A 83 10.75 -7.20 -1.75
N THR A 84 11.20 -6.20 -2.50
CA THR A 84 12.13 -5.17 -2.00
C THR A 84 11.38 -3.87 -1.75
N ILE A 85 11.44 -3.35 -0.53
CA ILE A 85 10.74 -2.14 -0.09
C ILE A 85 11.78 -1.07 0.21
N LYS A 86 11.86 -0.05 -0.66
CA LYS A 86 12.81 1.06 -0.52
C LYS A 86 12.26 2.29 0.23
N LYS A 87 10.94 2.36 0.41
CA LYS A 87 10.23 3.48 1.05
C LYS A 87 9.24 2.95 2.10
N ASN A 88 8.12 3.65 2.34
CA ASN A 88 7.18 3.25 3.38
C ASN A 88 6.11 2.30 2.84
N LEU A 89 5.89 1.19 3.54
CA LEU A 89 4.77 0.27 3.34
C LEU A 89 3.85 0.34 4.55
N ILE A 90 2.63 0.82 4.32
CA ILE A 90 1.59 0.95 5.35
C ILE A 90 0.65 -0.24 5.26
N ILE A 91 0.51 -0.99 6.35
CA ILE A 91 -0.40 -2.13 6.41
C ILE A 91 -1.71 -1.70 7.09
N PRO A 92 -2.89 -1.94 6.46
CA PRO A 92 -4.18 -1.58 7.04
C PRO A 92 -4.49 -2.44 8.27
N GLU A 93 -5.56 -2.10 8.98
CA GLU A 93 -6.10 -2.93 10.07
C GLU A 93 -6.43 -4.34 9.54
N ASN A 94 -6.02 -5.37 10.28
CA ASN A 94 -6.11 -6.80 9.90
C ASN A 94 -5.31 -7.20 8.65
N GLY A 95 -4.43 -6.34 8.12
CA GLY A 95 -3.54 -6.70 7.03
C GLY A 95 -2.47 -7.68 7.49
N ILE A 96 -2.18 -8.69 6.67
CA ILE A 96 -1.17 -9.72 6.96
C ILE A 96 -0.21 -9.81 5.78
N ILE A 97 1.08 -9.94 6.07
CA ILE A 97 2.08 -10.24 5.05
C ILE A 97 2.43 -11.71 5.12
N PHE A 98 2.02 -12.48 4.12
CA PHE A 98 2.36 -13.89 3.98
C PHE A 98 3.60 -14.11 3.13
N LEU A 99 4.52 -14.89 3.68
CA LEU A 99 5.70 -15.37 2.98
C LEU A 99 5.55 -16.85 2.63
N GLU A 100 5.53 -17.18 1.34
CA GLU A 100 5.59 -18.57 0.87
C GLU A 100 7.04 -19.13 0.94
N LYS A 101 7.22 -20.42 0.66
CA LYS A 101 8.53 -21.11 0.75
C LYS A 101 9.63 -20.39 -0.05
N ASN A 102 10.82 -20.23 0.52
CA ASN A 102 11.97 -19.53 -0.08
C ASN A 102 11.68 -18.07 -0.53
N SER A 103 10.53 -17.49 -0.17
CA SER A 103 10.27 -16.09 -0.47
C SER A 103 11.07 -15.20 0.46
N SER A 104 11.33 -13.96 0.03
CA SER A 104 12.09 -13.01 0.84
C SER A 104 11.45 -11.63 0.82
N ILE A 105 11.49 -10.96 1.98
CA ILE A 105 11.22 -9.52 2.08
C ILE A 105 12.53 -8.82 2.43
N VAL A 106 12.85 -7.80 1.64
CA VAL A 106 14.01 -6.94 1.85
C VAL A 106 13.50 -5.53 2.11
N VAL A 107 13.75 -5.00 3.30
CA VAL A 107 13.46 -3.60 3.63
C VAL A 107 14.76 -2.83 3.54
N ASP A 108 14.89 -1.99 2.52
CA ASP A 108 16.12 -1.28 2.16
C ASP A 108 15.94 0.23 2.34
N GLY A 109 16.25 0.75 3.53
CA GLY A 109 15.99 2.16 3.90
C GLY A 109 14.51 2.54 4.00
N GLY A 110 13.61 1.57 3.80
CA GLY A 110 12.17 1.71 3.94
C GLY A 110 11.65 1.44 5.36
N LYS A 111 10.34 1.62 5.55
CA LYS A 111 9.66 1.30 6.81
C LYS A 111 8.39 0.51 6.53
N ILE A 112 8.23 -0.65 7.16
CA ILE A 112 6.95 -1.37 7.21
C ILE A 112 6.32 -1.09 8.57
N TYR A 113 5.09 -0.60 8.60
CA TYR A 113 4.36 -0.43 9.85
C TYR A 113 2.86 -0.43 9.62
N SER A 114 2.10 -0.66 10.68
CA SER A 114 0.67 -0.44 10.71
C SER A 114 0.33 0.73 11.64
N PRO A 115 -0.58 1.64 11.25
CA PRO A 115 -1.15 2.61 12.18
C PRO A 115 -2.17 1.96 13.13
N SER A 116 -2.60 0.73 12.87
CA SER A 116 -3.48 -0.04 13.75
C SER A 116 -2.66 -0.77 14.82
N LYS A 117 -3.23 -0.90 16.02
CA LYS A 117 -2.62 -1.64 17.13
C LYS A 117 -2.74 -3.17 16.99
N ASN A 118 -3.50 -3.66 16.02
CA ASN A 118 -3.86 -5.07 15.86
C ASN A 118 -3.12 -5.74 14.69
N TRP A 119 -1.94 -5.25 14.33
CA TRP A 119 -1.21 -5.82 13.21
C TRP A 119 -0.52 -7.13 13.59
N GLU A 120 -0.93 -8.24 12.98
CA GLU A 120 -0.34 -9.57 13.22
C GLU A 120 1.08 -9.73 12.65
N GLY A 121 1.55 -8.76 11.87
CA GLY A 121 2.90 -8.73 11.34
C GLY A 121 3.11 -9.57 10.07
N ILE A 122 4.30 -10.17 9.98
CA ILE A 122 4.72 -11.02 8.86
C ILE A 122 4.59 -12.49 9.28
N VAL A 123 3.77 -13.24 8.55
CA VAL A 123 3.49 -14.65 8.81
C VAL A 123 4.14 -15.51 7.74
N VAL A 124 4.92 -16.50 8.17
CA VAL A 124 5.54 -17.48 7.28
C VAL A 124 4.61 -18.68 7.09
N ILE A 125 4.18 -18.95 5.86
CA ILE A 125 3.34 -20.10 5.55
C ILE A 125 4.21 -21.36 5.50
N ASN A 126 4.28 -22.08 6.62
CA ASN A 126 4.86 -23.42 6.68
C ASN A 126 3.81 -24.45 6.26
N THR A 127 3.80 -24.82 4.98
CA THR A 127 3.02 -25.98 4.53
C THR A 127 3.60 -27.25 5.17
N LYS A 128 2.77 -27.91 5.99
CA LYS A 128 3.00 -29.05 6.89
C LYS A 128 4.27 -29.91 6.66
N LYS A 129 4.96 -30.15 7.80
CA LYS A 129 5.96 -31.20 8.10
C LYS A 129 6.19 -32.22 6.96
N ARG A 130 7.19 -31.95 6.11
CA ARG A 130 7.86 -32.97 5.30
C ARG A 130 9.35 -33.01 5.68
N LYS A 131 9.90 -34.22 5.67
CA LYS A 131 11.14 -34.69 6.31
C LYS A 131 12.30 -33.67 6.35
N LYS A 132 13.05 -33.70 7.46
CA LYS A 132 14.30 -32.96 7.72
C LYS A 132 15.23 -32.98 6.49
N GLY A 133 15.17 -31.92 5.71
CA GLY A 133 16.16 -31.52 4.73
C GLY A 133 16.30 -30.01 4.87
N THR A 134 17.53 -29.51 4.87
CA THR A 134 17.89 -28.09 5.01
C THR A 134 17.29 -27.34 3.82
N HIS A 135 16.04 -26.89 3.96
CA HIS A 135 15.38 -26.08 2.95
C HIS A 135 15.51 -24.61 3.33
N PRO A 136 15.74 -23.72 2.35
CA PRO A 136 15.78 -22.29 2.62
C PRO A 136 14.46 -21.88 3.29
N SER A 137 14.57 -21.28 4.48
CA SER A 137 13.41 -20.71 5.16
C SER A 137 13.15 -19.33 4.54
N PRO A 138 11.90 -18.86 4.53
CA PRO A 138 11.63 -17.49 4.09
C PRO A 138 12.46 -16.50 4.91
N SER A 139 13.00 -15.49 4.24
CA SER A 139 13.97 -14.57 4.84
C SER A 139 13.44 -13.16 4.90
N ILE A 140 13.67 -12.50 6.03
CA ILE A 140 13.40 -11.07 6.22
C ILE A 140 14.76 -10.42 6.39
N LYS A 141 15.10 -9.50 5.49
CA LYS A 141 16.38 -8.77 5.50
C LYS A 141 16.11 -7.30 5.69
N LEU A 142 16.81 -6.69 6.65
CA LEU A 142 16.79 -5.25 6.89
C LEU A 142 18.14 -4.70 6.43
N LEU A 143 18.11 -3.74 5.50
CA LEU A 143 19.27 -3.07 4.93
C LEU A 143 19.11 -1.56 5.09
N ASN A 144 20.23 -0.84 5.17
CA ASN A 144 20.28 0.63 5.14
C ASN A 144 19.29 1.33 6.10
N ASN A 145 19.24 0.89 7.37
CA ASN A 145 18.29 1.37 8.39
C ASN A 145 16.80 1.06 8.11
N GLY A 146 16.53 0.05 7.28
CA GLY A 146 15.19 -0.49 7.11
C GLY A 146 14.61 -0.96 8.45
N SER A 147 13.36 -0.60 8.74
CA SER A 147 12.71 -0.92 10.02
C SER A 147 11.32 -1.51 9.83
N ILE A 148 10.95 -2.45 10.70
CA ILE A 148 9.60 -2.99 10.82
C ILE A 148 9.08 -2.58 12.19
N LEU A 149 7.95 -1.87 12.23
CA LEU A 149 7.30 -1.42 13.45
C LEU A 149 5.97 -2.15 13.59
N TYR A 150 5.88 -3.00 14.61
CA TYR A 150 4.67 -3.73 14.97
C TYR A 150 3.66 -2.81 15.67
#